data_AF-A0A251ULJ5-F1
#
_entry.id   AF-A0A251ULJ5-F1
#
_cell.length_a   1.000
_cell.length_b   1.000
_cell.length_c   1.000
_cell.angle_alpha   90.00
_cell.angle_beta   90.00
_cell.angle_gamma   90.00
#
_symmetry.space_group_name_H-M   'P 1'
#
loop_
_entity.id
_entity.type
_entity.pdbx_description
1 polymer ?
#
loop_
_entity_poly.entity_id
_entity_poly.type
_entity_poly.pdbx_seq_one_letter_code
_entity_poly.pdbx_strand_id
1 'polypeptide(L)'
;MPFPKIQQRERERGKFSVCLLSTIHSFIQISFIHSAAKQSIAMKGLFKSKPKTPVDLVRQTRDLLIYADCNPDSRESKREEKFATLSKLLRELKQILYGNSEAEPVSEACAQLTQEFFKENTFRLLIVCLPKLNLEARKDATQIVANLQRQQVQSRLIACDYLEANIDLMDILVSGYEDPDMALHYGAMLRECIRHQTVARYVLESEHMKKFFDYIQLPNFDIAADAAATFKELLTRHKSTVAEFLSKNYDWFFAEYNSKLLESPNYITRRQAIKLLGDILLDRSNSAVMTRYASSRDNLRILMNLLRESSKSIQIEAFHVFKLFAANQNKPADIIGILVANRSKLLRLFADFKPDKEDEQFEADKAQVVREIAGLEPREN
;
A
#
# COMPACT_ATOMS: atom_id res chain seq x y z
N MET A 1 8.67 88.20 53.60
CA MET A 1 7.67 87.25 53.07
C MET A 1 8.37 85.95 52.68
N PRO A 2 8.08 84.83 53.36
CA PRO A 2 8.13 83.54 52.68
C PRO A 2 6.97 82.65 53.14
N PHE A 3 5.85 82.68 52.43
CA PHE A 3 4.83 81.63 52.53
C PHE A 3 4.64 80.98 51.17
N PRO A 4 5.46 79.96 50.83
CA PRO A 4 4.97 78.86 50.03
C PRO A 4 5.67 77.54 50.39
N LYS A 5 5.42 76.95 51.57
CA LYS A 5 5.91 75.58 51.87
C LYS A 5 4.93 74.66 52.59
N ILE A 6 3.75 75.14 53.00
CA ILE A 6 2.75 74.30 53.70
C ILE A 6 1.69 73.72 52.74
N GLN A 7 1.28 74.47 51.70
CA GLN A 7 0.27 74.01 50.72
C GLN A 7 0.74 72.90 49.76
N GLN A 8 2.04 72.61 49.69
CA GLN A 8 2.59 71.60 48.77
C GLN A 8 2.65 70.20 49.40
N ARG A 9 2.79 70.10 50.74
CA ARG A 9 2.82 68.81 51.46
C ARG A 9 1.44 68.16 51.66
N GLU A 10 0.36 68.93 51.69
CA GLU A 10 -1.00 68.38 51.83
C GLU A 10 -1.57 67.85 50.49
N ARG A 11 -1.20 68.46 49.35
CA ARG A 11 -1.58 67.96 48.02
C ARG A 11 -0.91 66.64 47.65
N GLU A 12 0.29 66.37 48.17
CA GLU A 12 1.00 65.09 47.95
C GLU A 12 0.43 63.96 48.82
N ARG A 13 0.06 64.22 50.09
CA ARG A 13 -0.59 63.22 50.95
C ARG A 13 -1.98 62.81 50.45
N GLY A 14 -2.78 63.76 49.95
CA GLY A 14 -4.09 63.46 49.36
C GLY A 14 -4.00 62.61 48.09
N LYS A 15 -2.99 62.86 47.24
CA LYS A 15 -2.74 62.05 46.03
C LYS A 15 -2.24 60.64 46.35
N PHE A 16 -1.41 60.47 47.39
CA PHE A 16 -0.97 59.15 47.85
C PHE A 16 -2.13 58.31 48.41
N SER A 17 -3.04 58.92 49.17
CA SER A 17 -4.18 58.20 49.77
C SER A 17 -5.20 57.74 48.72
N VAL A 18 -5.49 58.57 47.71
CA VAL A 18 -6.39 58.22 46.60
C VAL A 18 -5.77 57.14 45.69
N CYS A 19 -4.46 57.19 45.47
CA CYS A 19 -3.76 56.15 44.69
C CYS A 19 -3.73 54.80 45.41
N LEU A 20 -3.55 54.81 46.74
CA LEU A 20 -3.54 53.58 47.56
C LEU A 20 -4.92 52.92 47.62
N LEU A 21 -6.00 53.71 47.77
CA LEU A 21 -7.37 53.20 47.77
C LEU A 21 -7.79 52.62 46.41
N SER A 22 -7.42 53.27 45.31
CA SER A 22 -7.65 52.77 43.94
C SER A 22 -6.92 51.45 43.68
N THR A 23 -5.69 51.33 44.20
CA THR A 23 -4.88 50.12 44.06
C THR A 23 -5.48 48.97 44.87
N ILE A 24 -5.92 49.21 46.11
CA ILE A 24 -6.56 48.19 46.96
C ILE A 24 -7.90 47.73 46.36
N HIS A 25 -8.73 48.64 45.84
CA HIS A 25 -9.99 48.29 45.18
C HIS A 25 -9.74 47.43 43.92
N SER A 26 -8.74 47.78 43.12
CA SER A 26 -8.35 46.99 41.94
C SER A 26 -7.84 45.59 42.31
N PHE A 27 -7.06 45.47 43.39
CA PHE A 27 -6.60 44.17 43.88
C PHE A 27 -7.74 43.29 44.42
N ILE A 28 -8.72 43.88 45.13
CA ILE A 28 -9.90 43.14 45.61
C ILE A 28 -10.76 42.68 44.42
N GLN A 29 -10.94 43.53 43.40
CA GLN A 29 -11.69 43.18 42.20
C GLN A 29 -10.99 42.07 41.40
N ILE A 30 -9.66 42.13 41.24
CA ILE A 30 -8.87 41.08 40.58
C ILE A 30 -8.92 39.77 41.37
N SER A 31 -8.88 39.83 42.70
CA SER A 31 -8.95 38.63 43.56
C SER A 31 -10.34 37.98 43.54
N PHE A 32 -11.41 38.79 43.49
CA PHE A 32 -12.79 38.29 43.29
C PHE A 32 -12.98 37.68 41.90
N ILE A 33 -12.45 38.30 40.85
CA ILE A 33 -12.48 37.76 39.47
C ILE A 33 -11.68 36.45 39.40
N HIS A 34 -10.52 36.37 40.06
CA HIS A 34 -9.74 35.13 40.13
C HIS A 34 -10.45 34.01 40.91
N SER A 35 -11.16 34.36 41.99
CA SER A 35 -11.95 33.41 42.79
C SER A 35 -13.17 32.89 42.01
N ALA A 36 -13.90 33.79 41.34
CA ALA A 36 -15.02 33.44 40.47
C ALA A 36 -14.58 32.64 39.24
N ALA A 37 -13.41 32.97 38.66
CA ALA A 37 -12.80 32.19 37.58
C ALA A 37 -12.35 30.81 38.07
N LYS A 38 -11.76 30.68 39.27
CA LYS A 38 -11.42 29.38 39.87
C LYS A 38 -12.65 28.54 40.17
N GLN A 39 -13.76 29.12 40.65
CA GLN A 39 -15.02 28.39 40.85
C GLN A 39 -15.68 27.99 39.52
N SER A 40 -15.63 28.84 38.49
CA SER A 40 -16.08 28.52 37.13
C SER A 40 -15.25 27.39 36.48
N ILE A 41 -13.93 27.39 36.68
CA ILE A 41 -13.02 26.33 36.23
C ILE A 41 -13.26 25.03 37.01
N ALA A 42 -13.52 25.12 38.32
CA ALA A 42 -13.86 23.96 39.15
C ALA A 42 -15.21 23.33 38.74
N MET A 43 -16.23 24.13 38.44
CA MET A 43 -17.53 23.63 37.96
C MET A 43 -17.48 23.07 36.53
N LYS A 44 -16.59 23.55 35.66
CA LYS A 44 -16.31 22.94 34.34
C LYS A 44 -15.48 21.66 34.42
N GLY A 45 -14.87 21.35 35.57
CA GLY A 45 -14.10 20.11 35.81
C GLY A 45 -14.95 18.91 36.21
N LEU A 46 -16.22 19.12 36.61
CA LEU A 46 -17.08 18.08 37.19
C LEU A 46 -17.86 17.23 36.17
N PHE A 47 -17.74 17.52 34.87
CA PHE A 47 -18.39 16.75 33.78
C PHE A 47 -17.43 16.42 32.63
N LYS A 48 -16.16 16.09 32.91
CA LYS A 48 -15.35 15.42 31.89
C LYS A 48 -15.78 13.96 31.83
N SER A 49 -16.44 13.57 30.73
CA SER A 49 -16.68 12.17 30.40
C SER A 49 -15.36 11.39 30.54
N LYS A 50 -15.40 10.20 31.14
CA LYS A 50 -14.22 9.32 31.23
C LYS A 50 -13.50 9.26 29.87
N PRO A 51 -12.15 9.31 29.83
CA PRO A 51 -11.42 9.13 28.59
C PRO A 51 -11.85 7.79 27.97
N LYS A 52 -12.31 7.83 26.72
CA LYS A 52 -12.78 6.63 26.03
C LYS A 52 -11.61 5.67 25.86
N THR A 53 -11.83 4.40 26.16
CA THR A 53 -10.83 3.36 25.92
C THR A 53 -10.74 3.04 24.42
N PRO A 54 -9.64 2.43 23.94
CA PRO A 54 -9.55 1.97 22.55
C PRO A 54 -10.71 1.04 22.17
N VAL A 55 -11.14 0.18 23.10
CA VAL A 55 -12.29 -0.73 22.93
C VAL A 55 -13.60 0.06 22.75
N ASP A 56 -13.85 1.08 23.57
CA ASP A 56 -15.06 1.91 23.46
C ASP A 56 -15.13 2.63 22.11
N LEU A 57 -13.99 3.11 21.61
CA LEU A 57 -13.90 3.77 20.31
C LEU A 57 -14.22 2.81 19.16
N VAL A 58 -13.71 1.58 19.21
CA VAL A 58 -14.02 0.55 18.20
C VAL A 58 -15.50 0.21 18.22
N ARG A 59 -16.10 0.00 19.40
CA ARG A 59 -17.54 -0.28 19.54
C ARG A 59 -18.40 0.84 18.98
N GLN A 60 -18.10 2.09 19.34
CA GLN A 60 -18.84 3.23 18.83
C GLN A 60 -18.70 3.37 17.30
N THR A 61 -17.51 3.11 16.77
CA THR A 61 -17.26 3.11 15.33
C THR A 61 -18.10 2.04 14.63
N ARG A 62 -18.12 0.82 15.19
CA ARG A 62 -18.92 -0.30 14.69
C ARG A 62 -20.40 0.03 14.66
N ASP A 63 -20.96 0.61 15.72
CA ASP A 63 -22.39 0.97 15.77
C ASP A 63 -22.77 1.98 14.68
N LEU A 64 -21.89 2.92 14.38
CA LEU A 64 -22.08 3.88 13.29
C LEU A 64 -21.91 3.24 11.91
N LEU A 65 -21.01 2.26 11.75
CA LEU A 65 -20.87 1.49 10.51
C LEU A 65 -22.12 0.64 10.25
N ILE A 66 -22.66 -0.04 11.27
CA ILE A 66 -23.93 -0.77 11.17
C ILE A 66 -25.07 0.18 10.78
N TYR A 67 -25.12 1.37 11.38
CA TYR A 67 -26.10 2.37 10.99
C TYR A 67 -25.96 2.78 9.52
N ALA A 68 -24.74 3.03 9.06
CA ALA A 68 -24.44 3.36 7.66
C ALA A 68 -24.77 2.20 6.72
N ASP A 69 -24.72 0.97 7.20
CA ASP A 69 -25.08 -0.20 6.41
C ASP A 69 -26.58 -0.38 6.25
N CYS A 70 -27.33 -0.36 7.36
CA CYS A 70 -28.75 -0.72 7.36
C CYS A 70 -29.74 0.42 7.05
N ASN A 71 -29.32 1.70 7.06
CA ASN A 71 -30.26 2.84 6.98
C ASN A 71 -29.95 3.83 5.83
N PRO A 72 -30.16 3.45 4.57
CA PRO A 72 -29.94 4.35 3.42
C PRO A 72 -30.89 5.56 3.41
N ASP A 73 -32.14 5.39 3.89
CA ASP A 73 -33.25 6.37 3.73
C ASP A 73 -33.51 7.28 4.95
N SER A 74 -32.53 7.42 5.84
CA SER A 74 -32.67 8.29 7.01
C SER A 74 -32.62 9.79 6.66
N ARG A 75 -33.30 10.64 7.47
CA ARG A 75 -33.27 12.11 7.32
C ARG A 75 -31.83 12.61 7.13
N GLU A 76 -31.59 13.32 6.03
CA GLU A 76 -30.26 13.74 5.56
C GLU A 76 -29.41 14.41 6.65
N SER A 77 -29.97 15.37 7.39
CA SER A 77 -29.27 16.05 8.49
C SER A 77 -28.81 15.12 9.62
N LYS A 78 -29.61 14.10 9.98
CA LYS A 78 -29.24 13.14 11.04
C LYS A 78 -28.19 12.14 10.56
N ARG A 79 -28.19 11.87 9.25
CA ARG A 79 -27.17 11.06 8.58
C ARG A 79 -25.84 11.81 8.56
N GLU A 80 -25.82 13.06 8.12
CA GLU A 80 -24.61 13.90 8.09
C GLU A 80 -23.93 14.00 9.46
N GLU A 81 -24.69 14.23 10.53
CA GLU A 81 -24.15 14.27 11.90
C GLU A 81 -23.46 12.96 12.30
N LYS A 82 -24.07 11.83 11.95
CA LYS A 82 -23.50 10.50 12.22
C LYS A 82 -22.25 10.22 11.39
N PHE A 83 -22.23 10.60 10.12
CA PHE A 83 -21.04 10.44 9.26
C PHE A 83 -19.89 11.38 9.67
N ALA A 84 -20.20 12.59 10.15
CA ALA A 84 -19.21 13.48 10.75
C ALA A 84 -18.61 12.87 12.02
N THR A 85 -19.45 12.29 12.87
CA THR A 85 -19.01 11.57 14.08
C THR A 85 -18.15 10.36 13.73
N LEU A 86 -18.56 9.57 12.74
CA LEU A 86 -17.79 8.42 12.25
C LEU A 86 -16.41 8.84 11.72
N SER A 87 -16.36 9.93 10.94
CA SER A 87 -15.08 10.48 10.42
C SER A 87 -14.15 10.89 11.57
N LYS A 88 -14.70 11.48 12.63
CA LYS A 88 -13.92 11.84 13.84
C LYS A 88 -13.37 10.59 14.54
N LEU A 89 -14.19 9.55 14.69
CA LEU A 89 -13.77 8.31 15.34
C LEU A 89 -12.69 7.58 14.53
N LEU A 90 -12.82 7.52 13.20
CA LEU A 90 -11.77 6.94 12.34
C LEU A 90 -10.45 7.68 12.52
N ARG A 91 -10.48 9.02 12.62
CA ARG A 91 -9.27 9.79 12.92
C ARG A 91 -8.67 9.46 14.28
N GLU A 92 -9.50 9.33 15.32
CA GLU A 92 -9.06 8.94 16.67
C GLU A 92 -8.45 7.53 16.68
N LEU A 93 -9.08 6.56 16.01
CA LEU A 93 -8.54 5.20 15.86
C LEU A 93 -7.19 5.20 15.13
N LYS A 94 -7.07 5.98 14.04
CA LYS A 94 -5.81 6.15 13.33
C LYS A 94 -4.71 6.72 14.23
N GLN A 95 -5.03 7.74 15.03
CA GLN A 95 -4.06 8.34 15.96
C GLN A 95 -3.57 7.35 17.02
N ILE A 96 -4.41 6.41 17.46
CA ILE A 96 -3.97 5.35 18.36
C ILE A 96 -2.94 4.44 17.66
N LEU A 97 -3.17 4.09 16.40
CA LEU A 97 -2.35 3.15 15.63
C LEU A 97 -1.03 3.72 15.10
N TYR A 98 -0.98 5.02 14.81
CA TYR A 98 0.19 5.69 14.24
C TYR A 98 0.86 6.69 15.18
N GLY A 99 0.23 7.00 16.32
CA GLY A 99 0.64 8.11 17.17
C GLY A 99 0.20 9.46 16.61
N ASN A 100 0.69 10.52 17.24
CA ASN A 100 0.51 11.90 16.80
C ASN A 100 1.85 12.67 16.90
N SER A 101 1.84 13.99 16.70
CA SER A 101 3.05 14.82 16.79
C SER A 101 3.69 14.88 18.18
N GLU A 102 2.96 14.45 19.22
CA GLU A 102 3.36 14.58 20.62
C GLU A 102 3.70 13.23 21.28
N ALA A 103 3.15 12.13 20.77
CA ALA A 103 3.27 10.81 21.38
C ALA A 103 3.32 9.68 20.34
N GLU A 104 4.21 8.73 20.58
CA GLU A 104 4.29 7.46 19.85
C GLU A 104 3.10 6.54 20.18
N PRO A 105 2.72 5.63 19.26
CA PRO A 105 1.63 4.68 19.50
C PRO A 105 1.96 3.73 20.66
N VAL A 106 1.04 3.64 21.61
CA VAL A 106 1.17 2.74 22.77
C VAL A 106 0.80 1.32 22.36
N SER A 107 1.75 0.38 22.48
CA SER A 107 1.59 -1.01 22.03
C SER A 107 0.37 -1.71 22.64
N GLU A 108 0.12 -1.52 23.94
CA GLU A 108 -1.06 -2.11 24.61
C GLU A 108 -2.38 -1.57 24.04
N ALA A 109 -2.45 -0.26 23.79
CA ALA A 109 -3.64 0.37 23.21
C ALA A 109 -3.89 -0.10 21.78
N CYS A 110 -2.82 -0.26 20.98
CA CYS A 110 -2.89 -0.81 19.63
C CYS A 110 -3.38 -2.27 19.65
N ALA A 111 -2.89 -3.08 20.58
CA ALA A 111 -3.28 -4.47 20.72
C ALA A 111 -4.76 -4.61 21.12
N GLN A 112 -5.22 -3.82 22.09
CA GLN A 112 -6.63 -3.80 22.51
C GLN A 112 -7.56 -3.35 21.36
N LEU A 113 -7.20 -2.30 20.63
CA LEU A 113 -7.93 -1.82 19.46
C LEU A 113 -8.03 -2.94 18.41
N THR A 114 -6.90 -3.55 18.06
CA THR A 114 -6.79 -4.61 17.05
C THR A 114 -7.66 -5.81 17.41
N GLN A 115 -7.59 -6.26 18.66
CA GLN A 115 -8.39 -7.38 19.16
C GLN A 115 -9.89 -7.12 19.01
N GLU A 116 -10.37 -5.94 19.46
CA GLU A 116 -11.79 -5.61 19.36
C GLU A 116 -12.25 -5.43 17.91
N PHE A 117 -11.37 -4.92 17.03
CA PHE A 117 -11.69 -4.70 15.61
C PHE A 117 -12.03 -6.00 14.89
N PHE A 118 -11.27 -7.06 15.16
CA PHE A 118 -11.49 -8.38 14.57
C PHE A 118 -12.59 -9.18 15.29
N LYS A 119 -12.66 -9.11 16.62
CA LYS A 119 -13.62 -9.87 17.43
C LYS A 119 -15.07 -9.66 16.99
N GLU A 120 -15.47 -8.43 16.70
CA GLU A 120 -16.86 -8.06 16.41
C GLU A 120 -17.12 -7.80 14.92
N ASN A 121 -16.23 -8.25 14.02
CA ASN A 121 -16.32 -8.06 12.57
C ASN A 121 -16.36 -6.58 12.12
N THR A 122 -15.81 -5.66 12.92
CA THR A 122 -15.71 -4.24 12.55
C THR A 122 -14.87 -4.07 11.27
N PHE A 123 -13.86 -4.93 11.07
CA PHE A 123 -13.04 -4.96 9.87
C PHE A 123 -13.86 -5.10 8.58
N ARG A 124 -14.70 -6.13 8.50
CA ARG A 124 -15.60 -6.34 7.36
C ARG A 124 -16.53 -5.15 7.14
N LEU A 125 -17.16 -4.67 8.21
CA LEU A 125 -18.09 -3.54 8.12
C LEU A 125 -17.40 -2.28 7.57
N LEU A 126 -16.16 -2.02 7.98
CA LEU A 126 -15.39 -0.88 7.50
C LEU A 126 -15.11 -0.99 5.99
N ILE A 127 -14.73 -2.18 5.50
CA ILE A 127 -14.51 -2.42 4.07
C ILE A 127 -15.80 -2.19 3.28
N VAL A 128 -16.91 -2.83 3.70
CA VAL A 128 -18.21 -2.73 3.00
C VAL A 128 -18.77 -1.31 2.99
N CYS A 129 -18.57 -0.56 4.08
CA CYS A 129 -19.06 0.82 4.19
C CYS A 129 -18.13 1.86 3.57
N LEU A 130 -16.92 1.49 3.12
CA LEU A 130 -15.93 2.44 2.60
C LEU A 130 -16.47 3.37 1.50
N PRO A 131 -17.28 2.90 0.52
CA PRO A 131 -17.82 3.77 -0.53
C PRO A 131 -18.77 4.84 0.01
N LYS A 132 -19.41 4.59 1.16
CA LYS A 132 -20.35 5.51 1.82
C LYS A 132 -19.65 6.64 2.57
N LEU A 133 -18.34 6.53 2.82
CA LEU A 133 -17.54 7.53 3.54
C LEU A 133 -17.09 8.67 2.63
N ASN A 134 -16.77 9.82 3.21
CA ASN A 134 -16.11 10.91 2.49
C ASN A 134 -14.62 10.61 2.26
N LEU A 135 -13.96 11.37 1.39
CA LEU A 135 -12.59 11.13 0.96
C LEU A 135 -11.58 11.02 2.12
N GLU A 136 -11.64 11.92 3.10
CA GLU A 136 -10.71 11.90 4.24
C GLU A 136 -10.94 10.69 5.14
N ALA A 137 -12.21 10.33 5.39
CA ALA A 137 -12.55 9.12 6.14
C ALA A 137 -12.13 7.84 5.40
N ARG A 138 -12.19 7.81 4.05
CA ARG A 138 -11.66 6.68 3.25
C ARG A 138 -10.15 6.52 3.40
N LYS A 139 -9.40 7.63 3.39
CA LYS A 139 -7.95 7.63 3.64
C LYS A 139 -7.62 7.11 5.04
N ASP A 140 -8.33 7.62 6.06
CA ASP A 140 -8.16 7.18 7.45
C ASP A 140 -8.47 5.68 7.60
N ALA A 141 -9.58 5.22 7.02
CA ALA A 141 -9.97 3.80 7.01
C ALA A 141 -8.93 2.91 6.32
N THR A 142 -8.37 3.35 5.19
CA THR A 142 -7.31 2.64 4.46
C THR A 142 -6.08 2.44 5.33
N GLN A 143 -5.64 3.49 6.03
CA GLN A 143 -4.49 3.43 6.91
C GLN A 143 -4.75 2.55 8.15
N ILE A 144 -5.96 2.59 8.71
CA ILE A 144 -6.35 1.69 9.80
C ILE A 144 -6.25 0.23 9.33
N VAL A 145 -6.90 -0.13 8.22
CA VAL A 145 -6.88 -1.49 7.67
C VAL A 145 -5.45 -1.96 7.41
N ALA A 146 -4.61 -1.10 6.82
CA ALA A 146 -3.20 -1.39 6.57
C ALA A 146 -2.41 -1.67 7.86
N ASN A 147 -2.60 -0.83 8.88
CA ASN A 147 -1.87 -0.94 10.14
C ASN A 147 -2.25 -2.22 10.91
N LEU A 148 -3.55 -2.55 10.96
CA LEU A 148 -4.08 -3.73 11.65
C LEU A 148 -3.43 -5.04 11.18
N GLN A 149 -3.00 -5.13 9.92
CA GLN A 149 -2.32 -6.33 9.39
C GLN A 149 -0.98 -6.62 10.05
N ARG A 150 -0.36 -5.61 10.65
CA ARG A 150 1.00 -5.67 11.22
C ARG A 150 1.00 -5.71 12.75
N GLN A 151 -0.15 -5.52 13.38
CA GLN A 151 -0.28 -5.45 14.83
C GLN A 151 -0.17 -6.83 15.47
N GLN A 152 0.67 -6.93 16.50
CA GLN A 152 0.82 -8.14 17.30
C GLN A 152 -0.03 -8.03 18.56
N VAL A 153 -0.92 -9.01 18.75
CA VAL A 153 -1.72 -9.16 19.96
C VAL A 153 -1.21 -10.41 20.67
N GLN A 154 -0.68 -10.25 21.89
CA GLN A 154 -0.04 -11.35 22.64
C GLN A 154 1.03 -12.07 21.80
N SER A 155 1.85 -11.31 21.08
CA SER A 155 2.91 -11.79 20.19
C SER A 155 2.41 -12.62 18.98
N ARG A 156 1.12 -12.53 18.62
CA ARG A 156 0.53 -13.20 17.45
C ARG A 156 -0.09 -12.19 16.48
N LEU A 157 0.01 -12.47 15.19
CA LEU A 157 -0.66 -11.70 14.13
C LEU A 157 -2.09 -12.24 13.92
N ILE A 158 -3.02 -11.81 14.78
CA ILE A 158 -4.42 -12.29 14.76
C ILE A 158 -5.18 -11.88 13.48
N ALA A 159 -4.64 -10.96 12.69
CA ALA A 159 -5.21 -10.56 11.41
C ALA A 159 -5.22 -11.71 10.38
N CYS A 160 -4.21 -12.58 10.42
CA CYS A 160 -4.15 -13.76 9.54
C CYS A 160 -5.32 -14.71 9.82
N ASP A 161 -5.55 -15.05 11.10
CA ASP A 161 -6.65 -15.93 11.52
C ASP A 161 -8.02 -15.34 11.14
N TYR A 162 -8.18 -14.02 11.30
CA TYR A 162 -9.41 -13.33 10.93
C TYR A 162 -9.67 -13.39 9.42
N LEU A 163 -8.65 -13.10 8.61
CA LEU A 163 -8.77 -13.08 7.14
C LEU A 163 -9.00 -14.48 6.57
N GLU A 164 -8.41 -15.51 7.17
CA GLU A 164 -8.69 -16.90 6.80
C GLU A 164 -10.17 -17.26 6.99
N ALA A 165 -10.78 -16.80 8.10
CA ALA A 165 -12.21 -16.99 8.36
C ALA A 165 -13.14 -16.06 7.53
N ASN A 166 -12.59 -15.04 6.85
CA ASN A 166 -13.34 -14.00 6.12
C ASN A 166 -12.74 -13.75 4.73
N ILE A 167 -12.30 -14.82 4.06
CA ILE A 167 -11.46 -14.70 2.87
C ILE A 167 -12.20 -14.08 1.67
N ASP A 168 -13.53 -14.15 1.65
CA ASP A 168 -14.41 -13.50 0.67
C ASP A 168 -14.26 -11.97 0.65
N LEU A 169 -13.68 -11.36 1.70
CA LEU A 169 -13.29 -9.95 1.68
C LEU A 169 -12.30 -9.63 0.55
N MET A 170 -11.48 -10.60 0.14
CA MET A 170 -10.56 -10.40 -0.97
C MET A 170 -11.30 -10.21 -2.29
N ASP A 171 -12.47 -10.84 -2.45
CA ASP A 171 -13.29 -10.69 -3.65
C ASP A 171 -13.79 -9.24 -3.79
N ILE A 172 -14.16 -8.64 -2.66
CA ILE A 172 -14.58 -7.23 -2.58
C ILE A 172 -13.40 -6.32 -2.90
N LEU A 173 -12.24 -6.55 -2.26
CA LEU A 173 -11.07 -5.70 -2.46
C LEU A 173 -10.52 -5.77 -3.90
N VAL A 174 -10.50 -6.95 -4.52
CA VAL A 174 -10.06 -7.10 -5.93
C VAL A 174 -11.06 -6.45 -6.88
N SER A 175 -12.36 -6.69 -6.71
CA SER A 175 -13.40 -6.09 -7.56
C SER A 175 -13.45 -4.56 -7.39
N GLY A 176 -12.88 -4.06 -6.29
CA GLY A 176 -12.66 -2.64 -6.03
C GLY A 176 -11.91 -1.86 -7.11
N TYR A 177 -11.07 -2.52 -7.93
CA TYR A 177 -10.40 -1.88 -9.07
C TYR A 177 -11.38 -1.48 -10.20
N GLU A 178 -12.59 -2.01 -10.21
CA GLU A 178 -13.65 -1.66 -11.17
C GLU A 178 -14.30 -0.30 -10.86
N ASP A 179 -14.14 0.22 -9.64
CA ASP A 179 -14.62 1.52 -9.20
C ASP A 179 -13.45 2.53 -9.08
N PRO A 180 -13.34 3.53 -9.98
CA PRO A 180 -12.24 4.49 -9.96
C PRO A 180 -12.09 5.27 -8.65
N ASP A 181 -13.18 5.53 -7.93
CA ASP A 181 -13.13 6.28 -6.68
C ASP A 181 -12.59 5.42 -5.53
N MET A 182 -12.75 4.09 -5.63
CA MET A 182 -12.35 3.13 -4.58
C MET A 182 -11.04 2.42 -4.88
N ALA A 183 -10.65 2.31 -6.15
CA ALA A 183 -9.57 1.44 -6.61
C ALA A 183 -8.26 1.60 -5.82
N LEU A 184 -7.81 2.83 -5.57
CA LEU A 184 -6.57 3.08 -4.84
C LEU A 184 -6.69 2.74 -3.34
N HIS A 185 -7.88 2.90 -2.76
CA HIS A 185 -8.12 2.54 -1.36
C HIS A 185 -8.14 1.02 -1.20
N TYR A 186 -8.92 0.32 -2.02
CA TYR A 186 -9.02 -1.13 -1.97
C TYR A 186 -7.72 -1.83 -2.40
N GLY A 187 -7.02 -1.29 -3.40
CA GLY A 187 -5.70 -1.77 -3.81
C GLY A 187 -4.67 -1.67 -2.68
N ALA A 188 -4.64 -0.54 -1.96
CA ALA A 188 -3.78 -0.38 -0.79
C ALA A 188 -4.12 -1.36 0.35
N MET A 189 -5.42 -1.55 0.65
CA MET A 189 -5.87 -2.53 1.64
C MET A 189 -5.51 -3.97 1.23
N LEU A 190 -5.71 -4.32 -0.05
CA LEU A 190 -5.42 -5.63 -0.61
C LEU A 190 -3.93 -5.96 -0.49
N ARG A 191 -3.04 -5.03 -0.85
CA ARG A 191 -1.58 -5.23 -0.74
C ARG A 191 -1.14 -5.53 0.70
N GLU A 192 -1.79 -4.94 1.69
CA GLU A 192 -1.48 -5.26 3.08
C GLU A 192 -2.04 -6.61 3.50
N CYS A 193 -3.19 -7.03 2.96
CA CYS A 193 -3.78 -8.34 3.26
C CYS A 193 -2.97 -9.50 2.63
N ILE A 194 -2.48 -9.36 1.39
CA ILE A 194 -1.67 -10.39 0.71
C ILE A 194 -0.26 -10.56 1.31
N ARG A 195 0.09 -9.78 2.34
CA ARG A 195 1.27 -10.06 3.16
C ARG A 195 1.17 -11.40 3.88
N HIS A 196 -0.05 -11.85 4.17
CA HIS A 196 -0.31 -13.18 4.72
C HIS A 196 -0.37 -14.21 3.59
N GLN A 197 0.36 -15.32 3.76
CA GLN A 197 0.50 -16.33 2.71
C GLN A 197 -0.84 -16.99 2.34
N THR A 198 -1.70 -17.24 3.32
CA THR A 198 -3.04 -17.82 3.13
C THR A 198 -3.90 -16.95 2.22
N VAL A 199 -3.83 -15.63 2.42
CA VAL A 199 -4.56 -14.64 1.62
C VAL A 199 -4.01 -14.53 0.20
N ALA A 200 -2.69 -14.44 0.06
CA ALA A 200 -2.07 -14.41 -1.27
C ALA A 200 -2.37 -15.67 -2.08
N ARG A 201 -2.36 -16.85 -1.43
CA ARG A 201 -2.72 -18.12 -2.07
C ARG A 201 -4.16 -18.07 -2.61
N TYR A 202 -5.10 -17.62 -1.80
CA TYR A 202 -6.51 -17.50 -2.22
C TYR A 202 -6.64 -16.63 -3.48
N VAL A 203 -6.03 -15.44 -3.49
CA VAL A 203 -6.11 -14.53 -4.65
C VAL A 203 -5.46 -15.15 -5.89
N LEU A 204 -4.27 -15.76 -5.75
CA LEU A 204 -3.58 -16.43 -6.86
C LEU A 204 -4.41 -17.56 -7.48
N GLU A 205 -5.05 -18.38 -6.64
CA GLU A 205 -5.79 -19.57 -7.09
C GLU A 205 -7.22 -19.27 -7.56
N SER A 206 -7.70 -18.04 -7.36
CA SER A 206 -9.04 -17.60 -7.75
C SER A 206 -9.09 -17.02 -9.18
N GLU A 207 -10.30 -16.89 -9.73
CA GLU A 207 -10.54 -16.25 -11.03
C GLU A 207 -10.12 -14.77 -11.06
N HIS A 208 -9.97 -14.14 -9.88
CA HIS A 208 -9.45 -12.77 -9.74
C HIS A 208 -8.08 -12.58 -10.35
N MET A 209 -7.24 -13.62 -10.37
CA MET A 209 -5.89 -13.52 -10.92
C MET A 209 -5.91 -13.13 -12.40
N LYS A 210 -6.93 -13.55 -13.16
CA LYS A 210 -7.10 -13.17 -14.57
C LYS A 210 -7.47 -11.69 -14.74
N LYS A 211 -8.24 -11.13 -13.81
CA LYS A 211 -8.67 -9.71 -13.87
C LYS A 211 -7.49 -8.75 -13.82
N PHE A 212 -6.39 -9.10 -13.14
CA PHE A 212 -5.20 -8.25 -13.07
C PHE A 212 -4.59 -7.96 -14.44
N PHE A 213 -4.67 -8.87 -15.41
CA PHE A 213 -4.16 -8.60 -16.77
C PHE A 213 -4.90 -7.45 -17.45
N ASP A 214 -6.17 -7.24 -17.08
CA ASP A 214 -6.99 -6.15 -17.59
C ASP A 214 -6.81 -4.89 -16.72
N TYR A 215 -6.76 -5.02 -15.39
CA TYR A 215 -6.56 -3.90 -14.46
C TYR A 215 -5.24 -3.14 -14.68
N ILE A 216 -4.15 -3.86 -14.98
CA ILE A 216 -2.82 -3.28 -15.25
C ILE A 216 -2.82 -2.44 -16.54
N GLN A 217 -3.84 -2.59 -17.38
CA GLN A 217 -3.98 -1.90 -18.65
C GLN A 217 -5.11 -0.88 -18.64
N LEU A 218 -5.65 -0.54 -17.46
CA LEU A 218 -6.68 0.49 -17.33
C LEU A 218 -6.17 1.85 -17.84
N PRO A 219 -7.05 2.69 -18.45
CA PRO A 219 -6.66 4.00 -18.94
C PRO A 219 -6.16 4.96 -17.85
N ASN A 220 -6.67 4.79 -16.62
CA ASN A 220 -6.21 5.56 -15.47
C ASN A 220 -4.85 5.01 -15.00
N PHE A 221 -3.80 5.81 -15.22
CA PHE A 221 -2.42 5.44 -14.92
C PHE A 221 -2.19 5.09 -13.45
N ASP A 222 -2.75 5.87 -12.52
CA ASP A 222 -2.54 5.64 -11.08
C ASP A 222 -3.14 4.30 -10.65
N ILE A 223 -4.33 3.98 -11.15
CA ILE A 223 -5.02 2.71 -10.88
C ILE A 223 -4.26 1.54 -11.52
N ALA A 224 -3.87 1.67 -12.79
CA ALA A 224 -3.12 0.64 -13.50
C ALA A 224 -1.77 0.34 -12.84
N ALA A 225 -1.05 1.38 -12.41
CA ALA A 225 0.22 1.25 -11.69
C ALA A 225 0.03 0.59 -10.31
N ASP A 226 -1.04 0.95 -9.60
CA ASP A 226 -1.41 0.33 -8.32
C ASP A 226 -1.74 -1.16 -8.48
N ALA A 227 -2.55 -1.52 -9.49
CA ALA A 227 -2.84 -2.91 -9.84
C ALA A 227 -1.57 -3.69 -10.23
N ALA A 228 -0.65 -3.07 -10.99
CA ALA A 228 0.63 -3.67 -11.35
C ALA A 228 1.52 -3.93 -10.14
N ALA A 229 1.51 -3.04 -9.15
CA ALA A 229 2.22 -3.24 -7.89
C ALA A 229 1.64 -4.43 -7.12
N THR A 230 0.31 -4.52 -7.02
CA THR A 230 -0.37 -5.65 -6.36
C THR A 230 -0.09 -6.98 -7.08
N PHE A 231 -0.17 -7.01 -8.41
CA PHE A 231 0.13 -8.18 -9.23
C PHE A 231 1.59 -8.63 -9.07
N LYS A 232 2.53 -7.68 -9.04
CA LYS A 232 3.94 -7.96 -8.74
C LYS A 232 4.09 -8.59 -7.36
N GLU A 233 3.46 -8.03 -6.33
CA GLU A 233 3.57 -8.57 -4.98
C GLU A 233 3.05 -10.00 -4.88
N LEU A 234 1.89 -10.29 -5.48
CA LEU A 234 1.33 -11.64 -5.56
C LEU A 234 2.31 -12.63 -6.18
N LEU A 235 2.99 -12.23 -7.26
CA LEU A 235 3.92 -13.09 -8.02
C LEU A 235 5.35 -13.12 -7.49
N THR A 236 5.69 -12.37 -6.43
CA THR A 236 7.10 -12.30 -5.99
C THR A 236 7.30 -12.41 -4.47
N ARG A 237 6.27 -12.23 -3.64
CA ARG A 237 6.39 -12.24 -2.18
C ARG A 237 6.57 -13.66 -1.62
N HIS A 238 5.60 -14.54 -1.86
CA HIS A 238 5.54 -15.88 -1.22
C HIS A 238 6.10 -16.95 -2.13
N LYS A 239 7.44 -17.05 -2.18
CA LYS A 239 8.20 -17.81 -3.20
C LYS A 239 7.70 -19.23 -3.47
N SER A 240 7.46 -20.02 -2.42
CA SER A 240 6.97 -21.41 -2.56
C SER A 240 5.55 -21.47 -3.14
N THR A 241 4.66 -20.59 -2.69
CA THR A 241 3.26 -20.51 -3.16
C THR A 241 3.22 -20.09 -4.63
N VAL A 242 4.04 -19.11 -5.01
CA VAL A 242 4.16 -18.67 -6.40
C VAL A 242 4.69 -19.78 -7.29
N ALA A 243 5.74 -20.48 -6.86
CA ALA A 243 6.33 -21.58 -7.63
C ALA A 243 5.33 -22.71 -7.88
N GLU A 244 4.56 -23.08 -6.86
CA GLU A 244 3.47 -24.06 -6.95
C GLU A 244 2.38 -23.58 -7.92
N PHE A 245 1.91 -22.35 -7.74
CA PHE A 245 0.90 -21.73 -8.61
C PHE A 245 1.35 -21.72 -10.08
N LEU A 246 2.53 -21.19 -10.38
CA LEU A 246 3.05 -21.07 -11.75
C LEU A 246 3.30 -22.44 -12.40
N SER A 247 3.72 -23.43 -11.62
CA SER A 247 3.92 -24.79 -12.13
C SER A 247 2.60 -25.44 -12.52
N LYS A 248 1.57 -25.30 -11.67
CA LYS A 248 0.23 -25.86 -11.89
C LYS A 248 -0.53 -25.15 -13.02
N ASN A 249 -0.32 -23.84 -13.16
CA ASN A 249 -1.09 -22.96 -14.03
C ASN A 249 -0.31 -22.45 -15.25
N TYR A 250 0.82 -23.09 -15.55
CA TYR A 250 1.82 -22.62 -16.51
C TYR A 250 1.21 -22.18 -17.85
N ASP A 251 0.43 -23.06 -18.48
CA ASP A 251 0.01 -22.90 -19.87
C ASP A 251 -0.89 -21.68 -20.06
N TRP A 252 -1.94 -21.53 -19.25
CA TRP A 252 -2.84 -20.39 -19.37
C TRP A 252 -2.16 -19.11 -18.86
N PHE A 253 -1.39 -19.18 -17.76
CA PHE A 253 -0.79 -18.00 -17.15
C PHE A 253 0.20 -17.34 -18.10
N PHE A 254 1.14 -18.10 -18.68
CA PHE A 254 2.11 -17.54 -19.61
C PHE A 254 1.53 -17.20 -20.97
N ALA A 255 0.47 -17.88 -21.43
CA ALA A 255 -0.27 -17.46 -22.62
C ALA A 255 -0.87 -16.05 -22.46
N GLU A 256 -1.54 -15.79 -21.33
CA GLU A 256 -2.09 -14.48 -20.99
C GLU A 256 -0.98 -13.45 -20.74
N TYR A 257 0.05 -13.80 -19.97
CA TYR A 257 1.18 -12.91 -19.67
C TYR A 257 1.90 -12.44 -20.94
N ASN A 258 2.15 -13.36 -21.88
CA ASN A 258 2.81 -13.06 -23.13
C ASN A 258 1.94 -12.16 -24.02
N SER A 259 0.71 -12.60 -24.30
CA SER A 259 -0.17 -11.92 -25.26
C SER A 259 -0.69 -10.57 -24.75
N LYS A 260 -1.05 -10.49 -23.46
CA LYS A 260 -1.63 -9.27 -22.88
C LYS A 260 -0.58 -8.30 -22.36
N LEU A 261 0.58 -8.74 -21.89
CA LEU A 261 1.56 -7.86 -21.24
C LEU A 261 2.84 -7.66 -22.04
N LEU A 262 3.53 -8.73 -22.45
CA LEU A 262 4.79 -8.62 -23.20
C LEU A 262 4.58 -8.10 -24.62
N GLU A 263 3.47 -8.48 -25.25
CA GLU A 263 3.08 -8.04 -26.58
C GLU A 263 2.08 -6.85 -26.55
N SER A 264 1.82 -6.29 -25.37
CA SER A 264 0.92 -5.14 -25.19
C SER A 264 1.36 -3.96 -26.08
N PRO A 265 0.44 -3.20 -26.70
CA PRO A 265 0.81 -1.97 -27.40
C PRO A 265 1.34 -0.87 -26.44
N ASN A 266 1.02 -0.97 -25.14
CA ASN A 266 1.45 0.00 -24.13
C ASN A 266 2.91 -0.22 -23.72
N TYR A 267 3.74 0.79 -23.98
CA TYR A 267 5.17 0.79 -23.62
C TYR A 267 5.43 0.53 -22.13
N ILE A 268 4.67 1.18 -21.24
CA ILE A 268 4.86 1.07 -19.79
C ILE A 268 4.54 -0.35 -19.34
N THR A 269 3.43 -0.91 -19.83
CA THR A 269 3.04 -2.30 -19.58
C THR A 269 4.14 -3.28 -20.02
N ARG A 270 4.62 -3.17 -21.27
CA ARG A 270 5.71 -4.04 -21.76
C ARG A 270 6.95 -3.94 -20.90
N ARG A 271 7.39 -2.72 -20.56
CA ARG A 271 8.57 -2.47 -19.74
C ARG A 271 8.46 -3.07 -18.34
N GLN A 272 7.32 -2.91 -17.68
CA GLN A 272 7.10 -3.49 -16.36
C GLN A 272 6.98 -5.01 -16.42
N ALA A 273 6.32 -5.54 -17.44
CA ALA A 273 6.11 -6.97 -17.64
C ALA A 273 7.41 -7.73 -17.94
N ILE A 274 8.30 -7.20 -18.79
CA ILE A 274 9.57 -7.88 -19.05
C ILE A 274 10.47 -7.92 -17.81
N LYS A 275 10.47 -6.83 -17.02
CA LYS A 275 11.21 -6.78 -15.76
C LYS A 275 10.64 -7.78 -14.75
N LEU A 276 9.32 -7.83 -14.58
CA LEU A 276 8.66 -8.77 -13.70
C LEU A 276 8.88 -10.22 -14.14
N LEU A 277 8.91 -10.49 -15.45
CA LEU A 277 9.24 -11.82 -15.97
C LEU A 277 10.66 -12.24 -15.55
N GLY A 278 11.62 -11.32 -15.64
CA GLY A 278 12.98 -11.52 -15.11
C GLY A 278 12.97 -11.85 -13.61
N ASP A 279 12.28 -11.04 -12.80
CA ASP A 279 12.14 -11.25 -11.35
C ASP A 279 11.55 -12.65 -11.02
N ILE A 280 10.59 -13.13 -11.82
CA ILE A 280 9.94 -14.44 -11.65
C ILE A 280 10.89 -15.57 -12.05
N LEU A 281 11.46 -15.53 -13.26
CA LEU A 281 12.21 -16.65 -13.82
C LEU A 281 13.61 -16.80 -13.20
N LEU A 282 14.20 -15.72 -12.69
CA LEU A 282 15.50 -15.75 -12.02
C LEU A 282 15.40 -16.17 -10.54
N ASP A 283 14.19 -16.28 -9.98
CA ASP A 283 14.01 -16.81 -8.63
C ASP A 283 14.31 -18.31 -8.58
N ARG A 284 15.19 -18.71 -7.66
CA ARG A 284 15.61 -20.11 -7.48
C ARG A 284 14.44 -21.09 -7.25
N SER A 285 13.35 -20.60 -6.66
CA SER A 285 12.16 -21.41 -6.36
C SER A 285 11.39 -21.77 -7.64
N ASN A 286 11.57 -20.98 -8.70
CA ASN A 286 10.91 -21.13 -9.99
C ASN A 286 11.77 -21.87 -11.02
N SER A 287 12.81 -22.62 -10.61
CA SER A 287 13.76 -23.26 -11.54
C SER A 287 13.11 -24.20 -12.57
N ALA A 288 12.08 -24.96 -12.17
CA ALA A 288 11.32 -25.82 -13.06
C ALA A 288 10.52 -25.00 -14.09
N VAL A 289 9.84 -23.95 -13.64
CA VAL A 289 9.08 -23.00 -14.48
C VAL A 289 10.02 -22.30 -15.46
N MET A 290 11.18 -21.83 -14.98
CA MET A 290 12.22 -21.20 -15.79
C MET A 290 12.72 -22.14 -16.88
N THR A 291 13.03 -23.38 -16.53
CA THR A 291 13.52 -24.38 -17.51
C THR A 291 12.48 -24.64 -18.59
N ARG A 292 11.20 -24.78 -18.21
CA ARG A 292 10.08 -24.93 -19.15
C ARG A 292 9.94 -23.69 -20.04
N TYR A 293 10.05 -22.49 -19.47
CA TYR A 293 9.97 -21.22 -20.22
C TYR A 293 11.12 -21.05 -21.21
N ALA A 294 12.36 -21.33 -20.79
CA ALA A 294 13.57 -21.26 -21.59
C ALA A 294 13.69 -22.39 -22.64
N SER A 295 12.71 -23.29 -22.70
CA SER A 295 12.62 -24.39 -23.67
C SER A 295 11.49 -24.16 -24.69
N SER A 296 10.76 -23.04 -24.61
CA SER A 296 9.66 -22.73 -25.53
C SER A 296 10.10 -21.84 -26.68
N ARG A 297 9.85 -22.32 -27.90
CA ARG A 297 10.10 -21.58 -29.15
C ARG A 297 9.37 -20.23 -29.20
N ASP A 298 8.11 -20.20 -28.81
CA ASP A 298 7.29 -19.01 -28.88
C ASP A 298 7.78 -17.95 -27.88
N ASN A 299 8.17 -18.37 -26.68
CA ASN A 299 8.76 -17.48 -25.68
C ASN A 299 10.08 -16.88 -26.17
N LEU A 300 10.94 -17.68 -26.81
CA LEU A 300 12.18 -17.17 -27.42
C LEU A 300 11.88 -16.12 -28.49
N ARG A 301 10.90 -16.37 -29.36
CA ARG A 301 10.51 -15.43 -30.42
C ARG A 301 10.06 -14.08 -29.84
N ILE A 302 9.24 -14.09 -28.79
CA ILE A 302 8.79 -12.86 -28.11
C ILE A 302 10.01 -12.09 -27.59
N LEU A 303 10.93 -12.75 -26.89
CA LEU A 303 12.13 -12.11 -26.35
C LEU A 303 13.05 -11.57 -27.44
N MET A 304 13.23 -12.30 -28.55
CA MET A 304 14.00 -11.82 -29.69
C MET A 304 13.39 -10.58 -30.35
N ASN A 305 12.07 -10.43 -30.31
CA ASN A 305 11.40 -9.20 -30.75
C ASN A 305 11.62 -8.06 -29.75
N LEU A 306 11.52 -8.32 -28.45
CA LEU A 306 11.79 -7.32 -27.40
C LEU A 306 13.25 -6.83 -27.39
N LEU A 307 14.21 -7.69 -27.73
CA LEU A 307 15.61 -7.31 -27.94
C LEU A 307 15.81 -6.34 -29.11
N ARG A 308 14.82 -6.20 -30.01
CA ARG A 308 14.84 -5.31 -31.17
C ARG A 308 13.98 -4.06 -30.99
N GLU A 309 13.35 -3.90 -29.83
CA GLU A 309 12.57 -2.70 -29.50
C GLU A 309 13.43 -1.44 -29.54
N SER A 310 12.82 -0.27 -29.79
CA SER A 310 13.56 1.00 -29.79
C SER A 310 14.00 1.43 -28.39
N SER A 311 13.29 0.97 -27.35
CA SER A 311 13.61 1.31 -25.96
C SER A 311 14.75 0.45 -25.43
N LYS A 312 15.89 1.11 -25.16
CA LYS A 312 17.05 0.50 -24.52
C LYS A 312 16.72 -0.15 -23.17
N SER A 313 15.82 0.45 -22.38
CA SER A 313 15.38 -0.13 -21.10
C SER A 313 14.66 -1.47 -21.30
N ILE A 314 13.83 -1.63 -22.34
CA ILE A 314 13.18 -2.90 -22.64
C ILE A 314 14.21 -3.92 -23.12
N GLN A 315 15.13 -3.50 -24.00
CA GLN A 315 16.16 -4.40 -24.51
C GLN A 315 17.01 -4.98 -23.37
N ILE A 316 17.43 -4.17 -22.39
CA ILE A 316 18.27 -4.61 -21.26
C ILE A 316 17.54 -5.64 -20.41
N GLU A 317 16.27 -5.39 -20.06
CA GLU A 317 15.46 -6.34 -19.31
C GLU A 317 15.18 -7.62 -20.14
N ALA A 318 14.94 -7.48 -21.44
CA ALA A 318 14.78 -8.62 -22.35
C ALA A 318 16.05 -9.48 -22.43
N PHE A 319 17.23 -8.86 -22.37
CA PHE A 319 18.50 -9.58 -22.31
C PHE A 319 18.63 -10.43 -21.04
N HIS A 320 18.22 -9.90 -19.88
CA HIS A 320 18.26 -10.65 -18.62
C HIS A 320 17.38 -11.91 -18.64
N VAL A 321 16.31 -11.92 -19.43
CA VAL A 321 15.50 -13.13 -19.64
C VAL A 321 16.08 -13.99 -20.78
N PHE A 322 16.51 -13.38 -21.88
CA PHE A 322 17.08 -14.08 -23.03
C PHE A 322 18.31 -14.90 -22.66
N LYS A 323 19.15 -14.42 -21.73
CA LYS A 323 20.34 -15.16 -21.28
C LYS A 323 20.00 -16.55 -20.75
N LEU A 324 18.79 -16.77 -20.22
CA LEU A 324 18.32 -18.07 -19.75
C LEU A 324 18.21 -19.08 -20.89
N PHE A 325 17.82 -18.65 -22.09
CA PHE A 325 17.77 -19.50 -23.28
C PHE A 325 19.17 -19.86 -23.75
N ALA A 326 20.10 -18.91 -23.72
CA ALA A 326 21.50 -19.15 -24.10
C ALA A 326 22.24 -20.02 -23.07
N ALA A 327 21.94 -19.88 -21.78
CA ALA A 327 22.57 -20.63 -20.70
C ALA A 327 21.94 -22.01 -20.43
N ASN A 328 20.74 -22.30 -20.96
CA ASN A 328 20.10 -23.60 -20.80
C ASN A 328 21.00 -24.71 -21.39
N GLN A 329 21.43 -25.69 -20.58
CA GLN A 329 22.30 -26.76 -21.07
C GLN A 329 21.55 -27.78 -21.92
N ASN A 330 20.24 -27.93 -21.69
CA ASN A 330 19.36 -28.88 -22.35
C ASN A 330 18.47 -28.19 -23.40
N LYS A 331 19.08 -27.33 -24.23
CA LYS A 331 18.33 -26.57 -25.27
C LYS A 331 17.63 -27.54 -26.23
N PRO A 332 16.32 -27.37 -26.46
CA PRO A 332 15.61 -28.06 -27.54
C PRO A 332 16.19 -27.75 -28.94
N ALA A 333 16.00 -28.67 -29.89
CA ALA A 333 16.58 -28.56 -31.23
C ALA A 333 16.06 -27.35 -32.03
N ASP A 334 14.79 -26.99 -31.84
CA ASP A 334 14.16 -25.81 -32.43
C ASP A 334 14.74 -24.49 -31.89
N ILE A 335 15.02 -24.43 -30.57
CA ILE A 335 15.72 -23.30 -29.94
C ILE A 335 17.14 -23.15 -30.52
N ILE A 336 17.89 -24.26 -30.61
CA ILE A 336 19.21 -24.27 -31.23
C ILE A 336 19.12 -23.78 -32.69
N GLY A 337 18.17 -24.32 -33.47
CA GLY A 337 17.95 -23.92 -34.85
C GLY A 337 17.70 -22.43 -35.01
N ILE A 338 16.88 -21.82 -34.14
CA ILE A 338 16.61 -20.37 -34.15
C ILE A 338 17.87 -19.56 -33.83
N LEU A 339 18.63 -19.95 -32.79
CA LEU A 339 19.84 -19.24 -32.39
C LEU A 339 20.94 -19.34 -33.45
N VAL A 340 21.10 -20.51 -34.08
CA VAL A 340 22.04 -20.73 -35.20
C VAL A 340 21.63 -19.90 -36.42
N ALA A 341 20.35 -19.95 -36.83
CA ALA A 341 19.85 -19.22 -37.99
C ALA A 341 19.98 -17.69 -37.84
N ASN A 342 19.99 -17.19 -36.61
CA ASN A 342 20.13 -15.76 -36.29
C ASN A 342 21.50 -15.37 -35.73
N ARG A 343 22.48 -16.29 -35.69
CA ARG A 343 23.77 -16.12 -35.01
C ARG A 343 24.46 -14.81 -35.36
N SER A 344 24.71 -14.55 -36.64
CA SER A 344 25.45 -13.36 -37.08
C SER A 344 24.74 -12.05 -36.68
N LYS A 345 23.41 -12.05 -36.68
CA LYS A 345 22.61 -10.88 -36.28
C LYS A 345 22.65 -10.67 -34.77
N LEU A 346 22.52 -11.74 -33.98
CA LEU A 346 22.60 -11.70 -32.52
C LEU A 346 23.99 -11.24 -32.05
N LEU A 347 25.06 -11.79 -32.63
CA LEU A 347 26.44 -11.40 -32.29
C LEU A 347 26.70 -9.92 -32.60
N ARG A 348 26.20 -9.42 -33.74
CA ARG A 348 26.28 -7.99 -34.07
C ARG A 348 25.49 -7.15 -33.09
N LEU A 349 24.26 -7.54 -32.77
CA LEU A 349 23.42 -6.83 -31.80
C LEU A 349 24.15 -6.70 -30.46
N PHE A 350 24.70 -7.80 -29.93
CA PHE A 350 25.37 -7.79 -28.62
C PHE A 350 26.73 -7.08 -28.60
N ALA A 351 27.41 -6.92 -29.74
CA ALA A 351 28.64 -6.12 -29.81
C ALA A 351 28.37 -4.64 -29.51
N ASP A 352 27.25 -4.11 -30.03
CA ASP A 352 26.84 -2.71 -29.84
C ASP A 352 25.98 -2.51 -28.58
N PHE A 353 25.62 -3.60 -27.90
CA PHE A 353 24.72 -3.60 -26.76
C PHE A 353 25.47 -3.23 -25.47
N LYS A 354 25.22 -2.03 -24.94
CA LYS A 354 25.86 -1.52 -23.71
C LYS A 354 24.81 -0.93 -22.78
N PRO A 355 24.87 -1.16 -21.46
CA PRO A 355 24.02 -0.47 -20.50
C PRO A 355 24.34 1.04 -20.45
N ASP A 356 23.45 1.84 -19.87
CA ASP A 356 23.68 3.30 -19.73
C ASP A 356 24.73 3.65 -18.66
N LYS A 357 24.94 2.74 -17.71
CA LYS A 357 25.94 2.84 -16.65
C LYS A 357 26.86 1.64 -16.75
N GLU A 358 28.10 1.80 -16.30
CA GLU A 358 29.02 0.67 -16.16
C GLU A 358 28.40 -0.39 -15.25
N ASP A 359 28.31 -1.61 -15.78
CA ASP A 359 27.75 -2.78 -15.11
C ASP A 359 28.60 -3.99 -15.50
N GLU A 360 29.58 -4.31 -14.66
CA GLU A 360 30.52 -5.42 -14.88
C GLU A 360 29.81 -6.77 -14.96
N GLN A 361 28.73 -6.96 -14.18
CA GLN A 361 27.96 -8.19 -14.19
C GLN A 361 27.23 -8.35 -15.51
N PHE A 362 26.64 -7.27 -16.03
CA PHE A 362 25.99 -7.28 -17.32
C PHE A 362 26.98 -7.61 -18.45
N GLU A 363 28.18 -7.02 -18.43
CA GLU A 363 29.21 -7.30 -19.44
C GLU A 363 29.71 -8.76 -19.36
N ALA A 364 29.86 -9.31 -18.15
CA ALA A 364 30.19 -10.72 -17.95
C ALA A 364 29.11 -11.67 -18.49
N ASP A 365 27.84 -11.40 -18.17
CA ASP A 365 26.69 -12.15 -18.68
C ASP A 365 26.63 -12.09 -20.21
N LYS A 366 26.84 -10.90 -20.79
CA LYS A 366 26.85 -10.69 -22.24
C LYS A 366 27.96 -11.47 -22.91
N ALA A 367 29.18 -11.44 -22.36
CA ALA A 367 30.30 -12.20 -22.86
C ALA A 367 30.01 -13.72 -22.82
N GLN A 368 29.36 -14.20 -21.77
CA GLN A 368 28.93 -15.60 -21.69
C GLN A 368 27.89 -15.94 -22.77
N VAL A 369 26.82 -15.14 -22.92
CA VAL A 369 25.79 -15.35 -23.94
C VAL A 369 26.40 -15.36 -25.35
N VAL A 370 27.32 -14.45 -25.64
CA VAL A 370 28.04 -14.39 -26.92
C VAL A 370 28.86 -15.65 -27.17
N ARG A 371 29.61 -16.13 -26.16
CA ARG A 371 30.38 -17.39 -26.27
C ARG A 371 29.47 -18.58 -26.52
N GLU A 372 28.39 -18.72 -25.77
CA GLU A 372 27.41 -19.79 -25.93
C GLU A 372 26.84 -19.82 -27.35
N ILE A 373 26.37 -18.67 -27.86
CA ILE A 373 25.77 -18.58 -29.20
C ILE A 373 26.78 -18.83 -30.32
N ALA A 374 28.02 -18.35 -30.17
CA ALA A 374 29.08 -18.55 -31.14
C ALA A 374 29.49 -20.03 -31.24
N GLY A 375 29.50 -20.74 -30.11
CA GLY A 375 29.87 -22.15 -30.01
C GLY A 375 28.74 -23.14 -30.32
N LEU A 376 27.51 -22.69 -30.59
CA LEU A 376 26.44 -23.59 -30.99
C LEU A 376 26.78 -24.29 -32.31
N GLU A 377 26.43 -25.56 -32.43
CA GLU A 377 26.47 -26.30 -33.68
C GLU A 377 25.04 -26.62 -34.14
N PRO A 378 24.76 -26.66 -35.45
CA PRO A 378 23.49 -27.19 -35.94
C PRO A 378 23.36 -28.64 -35.47
N ARG A 379 22.32 -28.98 -34.72
CA ARG A 379 21.99 -30.39 -34.50
C ARG A 379 21.33 -30.91 -35.77
N GLU A 380 21.98 -31.85 -36.45
CA GLU A 380 21.35 -32.65 -37.48
C GLU A 380 20.21 -33.44 -36.81
N ASN A 381 19.01 -33.36 -37.39
CA ASN A 381 17.82 -34.06 -36.90
C ASN A 381 17.93 -35.57 -37.09
#